data_AF-A0A7S3BDY2-F1
#
_entry.id   AF-A0A7S3BDY2-F1
#
_cell.length_a   1.000
_cell.length_b   1.000
_cell.length_c   1.000
_cell.angle_alpha   90.00
_cell.angle_beta   90.00
_cell.angle_gamma   90.00
#
_symmetry.space_group_name_H-M   'P 1'
#
loop_
_entity.id
_entity.type
_entity.pdbx_description
1 polymer ?
#
loop_
_entity_poly.entity_id
_entity_poly.type
_entity_poly.pdbx_seq_one_letter_code
_entity_poly.pdbx_strand_id
1 'polypeptide(L)'
;GKEARGRAGRGSCSPRPPHMLTLSCARFGLIGHERYESNIAPTQLLTAEDDSLAKVAETMVDGANASGPFTACPLPPLYYINLDEDADRNANMKRQLVNVNSHSTRIRATTKVEVKQALHSGLLSLEGGVRVYNDSMVFPAGAGVDIEHADGIYTLGELACTISHLRAIKQAFDDGAMTALITEDDISFRYYYNDWVASLQQLAVAAPADWEVLQLHTNNPLFYTGYAANSSCGVYANASGEHWMPWDVSHWGTLAYVISRPGMRRLLDRTANASILPRMLSADQFVYTYGSAYTLTTPLFVN
;
A
#
# COMPACT_ATOMS: atom_id res chain seq x y z
N GLY A 1 -77.57 -18.80 28.46
CA GLY A 1 -77.70 -19.78 29.54
C GLY A 1 -76.46 -20.65 29.57
N LYS A 2 -75.90 -20.85 30.78
CA LYS A 2 -75.00 -21.92 31.29
C LYS A 2 -73.74 -22.25 30.45
N GLU A 3 -72.54 -21.95 30.97
CA GLU A 3 -71.65 -22.83 31.78
C GLU A 3 -71.21 -24.12 31.02
N ALA A 4 -69.96 -24.61 31.00
CA ALA A 4 -68.71 -24.29 31.68
C ALA A 4 -67.55 -25.19 31.14
N ARG A 5 -66.30 -24.83 31.52
CA ARG A 5 -65.07 -25.65 31.76
C ARG A 5 -64.20 -26.15 30.58
N GLY A 6 -62.89 -25.91 30.71
CA GLY A 6 -61.86 -26.88 30.26
C GLY A 6 -60.43 -26.41 29.95
N ARG A 7 -59.62 -26.12 30.99
CA ARG A 7 -58.15 -26.30 31.15
C ARG A 7 -57.13 -26.20 29.96
N ALA A 8 -56.20 -25.25 30.14
CA ALA A 8 -54.72 -25.38 30.30
C ALA A 8 -53.84 -26.15 29.29
N GLY A 9 -52.79 -25.48 28.79
CA GLY A 9 -51.56 -26.16 28.35
C GLY A 9 -50.61 -25.40 27.40
N ARG A 10 -49.69 -24.62 27.96
CA ARG A 10 -48.26 -24.36 27.59
C ARG A 10 -47.81 -24.40 26.10
N GLY A 11 -47.05 -23.35 25.72
CA GLY A 11 -45.89 -23.53 24.84
C GLY A 11 -45.68 -22.49 23.72
N SER A 12 -45.49 -21.21 24.03
CA SER A 12 -45.03 -20.20 23.05
C SER A 12 -43.50 -20.07 23.09
N CYS A 13 -42.81 -20.60 22.08
CA CYS A 13 -41.42 -20.25 21.79
C CYS A 13 -41.39 -19.29 20.60
N SER A 14 -41.19 -18.00 20.89
CA SER A 14 -40.80 -16.99 19.91
C SER A 14 -39.27 -16.93 19.87
N PRO A 15 -38.61 -16.96 18.69
CA PRO A 15 -37.19 -16.70 18.62
C PRO A 15 -36.92 -15.20 18.81
N ARG A 16 -36.05 -14.87 19.77
CA ARG A 16 -35.45 -13.53 19.92
C ARG A 16 -34.27 -13.40 18.94
N PRO A 17 -33.99 -12.18 18.43
CA PRO A 17 -32.83 -11.92 17.59
C PRO A 17 -31.53 -11.95 18.42
N PRO A 18 -30.37 -12.33 17.82
CA PRO A 18 -29.10 -12.30 18.51
C PRO A 18 -28.66 -10.85 18.75
N HIS A 19 -28.12 -10.65 19.95
CA HIS A 19 -27.66 -9.39 20.51
C HIS A 19 -26.51 -8.77 19.71
N MET A 20 -26.58 -7.44 19.56
CA MET A 20 -25.42 -6.58 19.33
C MET A 20 -24.36 -6.84 20.40
N LEU A 21 -23.17 -7.25 19.98
CA LEU A 21 -21.98 -7.17 20.81
C LEU A 21 -21.42 -5.74 20.70
N THR A 22 -21.67 -4.95 21.74
CA THR A 22 -20.93 -3.73 22.03
C THR A 22 -19.51 -4.10 22.45
N LEU A 23 -18.51 -3.82 21.62
CA LEU A 23 -17.10 -3.87 22.02
C LEU A 23 -16.80 -2.64 22.90
N SER A 24 -16.84 -2.86 24.20
CA SER A 24 -16.33 -1.96 25.24
C SER A 24 -14.81 -1.87 25.12
N CYS A 25 -14.28 -0.64 25.08
CA CYS A 25 -12.85 -0.35 25.25
C CYS A 25 -12.29 -1.06 26.49
N ALA A 26 -11.47 -2.09 26.28
CA ALA A 26 -10.62 -2.64 27.31
C ALA A 26 -9.26 -1.92 27.26
N ARG A 27 -8.96 -1.22 28.35
CA ARG A 27 -7.62 -0.71 28.71
C ARG A 27 -6.62 -1.86 28.58
N PHE A 28 -5.67 -1.75 27.65
CA PHE A 28 -4.45 -2.51 27.73
C PHE A 28 -3.50 -1.81 28.71
N GLY A 29 -3.22 -2.51 29.81
CA GLY A 29 -2.28 -2.11 30.82
C GLY A 29 -0.85 -2.17 30.31
N LEU A 30 -0.10 -1.16 30.74
CA LEU A 30 1.35 -1.05 30.70
C LEU A 30 2.03 -2.35 31.14
N ILE A 31 2.92 -2.88 30.30
CA ILE A 31 3.98 -3.80 30.74
C ILE A 31 5.32 -3.27 30.19
N GLY A 32 6.17 -2.85 31.13
CA GLY A 32 7.63 -3.01 31.09
C GLY A 32 8.42 -2.44 29.92
N HIS A 33 8.85 -1.18 30.06
CA HIS A 33 10.05 -0.67 29.38
C HIS A 33 11.29 -1.43 29.87
N GLU A 34 11.97 -2.17 28.99
CA GLU A 34 13.41 -2.39 29.09
C GLU A 34 14.11 -1.50 28.05
N ARG A 35 15.05 -0.69 28.53
CA ARG A 35 15.80 0.30 27.76
C ARG A 35 16.75 -0.41 26.80
N TYR A 36 16.59 -0.20 25.50
CA TYR A 36 17.63 -0.51 24.53
C TYR A 36 18.44 0.77 24.26
N GLU A 37 19.50 0.97 25.06
CA GLU A 37 20.53 1.96 24.76
C GLU A 37 21.54 1.34 23.79
N SER A 38 21.47 1.67 22.50
CA SER A 38 22.53 1.34 21.54
C SER A 38 23.32 2.60 21.20
N ASN A 39 24.47 2.74 21.87
CA ASN A 39 25.57 3.60 21.45
C ASN A 39 26.17 3.03 20.16
N ILE A 40 25.93 3.66 19.00
CA ILE A 40 26.74 3.46 17.80
C ILE A 40 27.11 4.83 17.23
N ALA A 41 28.42 5.09 17.17
CA ALA A 41 29.01 6.29 16.61
C ALA A 41 28.89 6.33 15.07
N PRO A 42 28.89 7.51 14.44
CA PRO A 42 28.59 7.65 13.02
C PRO A 42 29.85 7.55 12.16
N THR A 43 30.07 6.43 11.47
CA THR A 43 30.95 6.43 10.28
C THR A 43 30.75 5.23 9.35
N GLN A 44 30.55 5.56 8.06
CA GLN A 44 30.80 4.77 6.85
C GLN A 44 30.01 3.47 6.63
N LEU A 45 28.87 3.56 5.93
CA LEU A 45 28.32 2.45 5.15
C LEU A 45 27.66 2.99 3.87
N LEU A 46 28.48 3.19 2.85
CA LEU A 46 28.08 3.29 1.45
C LEU A 46 29.21 2.59 0.68
N THR A 47 28.96 1.38 0.19
CA THR A 47 29.62 0.73 -0.98
C THR A 47 29.45 -0.81 -1.06
N ALA A 48 28.85 -1.49 -0.07
CA ALA A 48 28.82 -2.96 -0.06
C ALA A 48 27.49 -3.63 -0.52
N GLU A 49 26.39 -2.89 -0.67
CA GLU A 49 25.07 -3.50 -0.93
C GLU A 49 24.81 -3.82 -2.42
N ASP A 50 25.39 -3.05 -3.35
CA ASP A 50 25.21 -3.24 -4.81
C ASP A 50 25.85 -4.54 -5.34
N ASP A 51 26.98 -4.96 -4.76
CA ASP A 51 27.77 -6.12 -5.24
C ASP A 51 27.12 -7.47 -4.89
N SER A 52 26.24 -7.49 -3.87
CA SER A 52 25.56 -8.71 -3.44
C SER A 52 24.36 -9.05 -4.33
N LEU A 53 23.65 -8.04 -4.84
CA LEU A 53 22.52 -8.19 -5.74
C LEU A 53 22.98 -8.46 -7.19
N ALA A 54 24.11 -7.89 -7.61
CA ALA A 54 24.69 -8.14 -8.93
C ALA A 54 25.15 -9.60 -9.13
N LYS A 55 25.71 -10.23 -8.09
CA LYS A 55 26.17 -11.64 -8.14
C LYS A 55 25.04 -12.67 -8.21
N VAL A 56 23.85 -12.33 -7.72
CA VAL A 56 22.67 -13.21 -7.82
C VAL A 56 22.16 -13.26 -9.27
N ALA A 57 22.21 -12.14 -10.00
CA ALA A 57 21.80 -12.06 -11.40
C ALA A 57 22.71 -12.88 -12.35
N GLU A 58 24.02 -12.94 -12.09
CA GLU A 58 24.96 -13.75 -12.91
C GLU A 58 24.73 -15.27 -12.78
N THR A 59 24.19 -15.73 -11.64
CA THR A 59 23.96 -17.16 -11.39
C THR A 59 22.67 -17.67 -12.06
N MET A 60 21.80 -16.78 -12.57
CA MET A 60 20.54 -17.14 -13.23
C MET A 60 20.68 -17.47 -14.72
N VAL A 61 21.82 -17.16 -15.35
CA VAL A 61 22.01 -17.30 -16.80
C VAL A 61 22.12 -18.77 -17.25
N ASP A 62 22.55 -19.68 -16.37
CA ASP A 62 22.84 -21.07 -16.76
C ASP A 62 21.64 -22.04 -16.67
N GLY A 63 20.50 -21.60 -16.12
CA GLY A 63 19.30 -22.44 -15.95
C GLY A 63 18.18 -22.22 -16.98
N ALA A 64 18.20 -21.10 -17.71
CA ALA A 64 17.09 -20.64 -18.54
C ALA A 64 17.28 -20.92 -20.04
N ASN A 65 17.71 -22.13 -20.42
CA ASN A 65 17.64 -22.58 -21.81
C ASN A 65 16.23 -23.13 -22.14
N ALA A 66 15.22 -22.29 -22.02
CA ALA A 66 13.91 -22.47 -22.64
C ALA A 66 13.64 -21.25 -23.54
N SER A 67 14.12 -21.35 -24.77
CA SER A 67 14.01 -20.35 -25.84
C SER A 67 12.58 -20.27 -26.37
N GLY A 68 11.77 -19.41 -25.77
CA GLY A 68 10.54 -18.88 -26.35
C GLY A 68 10.38 -17.42 -25.95
N PRO A 69 9.95 -16.51 -26.85
CA PRO A 69 9.72 -15.12 -26.46
C PRO A 69 8.54 -15.07 -25.49
N PHE A 70 8.81 -14.78 -24.23
CA PHE A 70 7.76 -14.32 -23.31
C PHE A 70 7.20 -13.02 -23.90
N THR A 71 6.07 -13.12 -24.59
CA THR A 71 5.29 -11.95 -24.96
C THR A 71 4.79 -11.32 -23.67
N ALA A 72 5.45 -10.25 -23.23
CA ALA A 72 5.05 -9.44 -22.10
C ALA A 72 3.55 -9.12 -22.23
N CYS A 73 2.75 -9.63 -21.30
CA CYS A 73 1.33 -9.30 -21.25
C CYS A 73 1.24 -7.80 -20.91
N PRO A 74 0.49 -6.99 -21.67
CA PRO A 74 0.46 -5.54 -21.47
C PRO A 74 -0.03 -5.24 -20.06
N LEU A 75 0.68 -4.39 -19.31
CA LEU A 75 0.27 -3.96 -17.98
C LEU A 75 -1.16 -3.38 -17.98
N PRO A 76 -1.88 -3.41 -16.84
CA PRO A 76 -3.07 -2.59 -16.67
C PRO A 76 -2.78 -1.12 -17.00
N PRO A 77 -3.80 -0.29 -17.30
CA PRO A 77 -3.62 1.15 -17.43
C PRO A 77 -2.78 1.70 -16.26
N LEU A 78 -1.70 2.39 -16.60
CA LEU A 78 -0.70 2.84 -15.63
C LEU A 78 -0.87 4.32 -15.35
N TYR A 79 -0.88 4.67 -14.07
CA TYR A 79 -0.98 6.05 -13.59
C TYR A 79 0.22 6.34 -12.70
N TYR A 80 1.16 7.15 -13.19
CA TYR A 80 2.35 7.49 -12.42
C TYR A 80 2.26 8.92 -11.87
N ILE A 81 2.62 9.07 -10.60
CA ILE A 81 2.57 10.32 -9.87
C ILE A 81 3.93 11.01 -10.01
N ASN A 82 3.93 12.27 -10.45
CA ASN A 82 5.16 13.03 -10.64
C ASN A 82 4.89 14.52 -10.37
N LEU A 83 5.84 15.18 -9.70
CA LEU A 83 5.81 16.64 -9.52
C LEU A 83 6.09 17.36 -10.85
N ASP A 84 5.49 18.52 -11.07
CA ASP A 84 5.73 19.31 -12.28
C ASP A 84 7.16 19.86 -12.36
N GLU A 85 7.79 20.11 -11.22
CA GLU A 85 9.18 20.58 -11.13
C GLU A 85 10.20 19.47 -11.40
N ASP A 86 9.84 18.20 -11.22
CA ASP A 86 10.73 17.05 -11.41
C ASP A 86 10.72 16.55 -12.86
N ALA A 87 11.16 17.41 -13.77
CA ALA A 87 11.23 17.12 -15.20
C ALA A 87 12.12 15.91 -15.53
N ASP A 88 13.22 15.73 -14.79
CA ASP A 88 14.17 14.63 -15.01
C ASP A 88 13.58 13.27 -14.61
N ARG A 89 12.87 13.19 -13.47
CA ARG A 89 12.14 11.99 -13.05
C ARG A 89 11.05 11.64 -14.06
N ASN A 90 10.30 12.64 -14.53
CA ASN A 90 9.30 12.44 -15.57
C ASN A 90 9.91 11.91 -16.89
N ALA A 91 11.04 12.48 -17.32
CA ALA A 91 11.74 12.03 -18.51
C ALA A 91 12.26 10.59 -18.33
N ASN A 92 12.72 10.24 -17.13
CA ASN A 92 13.10 8.88 -16.79
C ASN A 92 11.93 7.91 -16.87
N MET A 93 10.80 8.23 -16.24
CA MET A 93 9.57 7.43 -16.33
C MET A 93 9.14 7.21 -17.77
N LYS A 94 9.12 8.26 -18.60
CA LYS A 94 8.79 8.12 -20.02
C LYS A 94 9.72 7.17 -20.75
N ARG A 95 11.04 7.24 -20.52
CA ARG A 95 12.00 6.30 -21.12
C ARG A 95 11.75 4.86 -20.67
N GLN A 96 11.48 4.66 -19.38
CA GLN A 96 11.16 3.34 -18.84
C GLN A 96 9.87 2.79 -19.44
N LEU A 97 8.82 3.59 -19.58
CA LEU A 97 7.49 3.12 -20.00
C LEU A 97 7.35 2.77 -21.48
N VAL A 98 8.24 3.28 -22.34
CA VAL A 98 8.26 2.98 -23.80
C VAL A 98 8.22 1.47 -24.08
N ASN A 99 8.84 0.65 -23.21
CA ASN A 99 8.91 -0.80 -23.41
C ASN A 99 7.91 -1.60 -22.56
N VAL A 100 7.13 -0.97 -21.68
CA VAL A 100 6.22 -1.70 -20.74
C VAL A 100 4.75 -1.47 -21.02
N ASN A 101 4.37 -0.24 -21.37
CA ASN A 101 2.95 0.12 -21.43
C ASN A 101 2.70 1.28 -22.37
N SER A 102 2.00 1.01 -23.47
CA SER A 102 1.57 2.04 -24.42
C SER A 102 0.48 2.97 -23.85
N HIS A 103 -0.14 2.61 -22.72
CA HIS A 103 -1.23 3.34 -22.08
C HIS A 103 -0.86 3.75 -20.66
N SER A 104 0.02 4.75 -20.57
CA SER A 104 0.39 5.41 -19.31
C SER A 104 -0.15 6.84 -19.26
N THR A 105 -0.59 7.24 -18.07
CA THR A 105 -1.11 8.57 -17.76
C THR A 105 -0.29 9.17 -16.63
N ARG A 106 0.28 10.36 -16.87
CA ARG A 106 0.92 11.13 -15.81
C ARG A 106 -0.13 11.79 -14.93
N ILE A 107 0.01 11.63 -13.62
CA ILE A 107 -0.76 12.34 -12.61
C ILE A 107 0.13 13.38 -11.95
N ARG A 108 -0.30 14.64 -11.99
CA ARG A 108 0.41 15.73 -11.29
C ARG A 108 0.33 15.48 -9.79
N ALA A 109 1.50 15.32 -9.17
CA ALA A 109 1.62 15.23 -7.73
C ALA A 109 1.19 16.54 -7.06
N THR A 110 0.60 16.41 -5.88
CA THR A 110 0.20 17.54 -5.03
C THR A 110 1.42 18.05 -4.29
N THR A 111 1.58 19.36 -4.25
CA THR A 111 2.66 20.02 -3.50
C THR A 111 2.23 20.33 -2.07
N LYS A 112 3.20 20.46 -1.16
CA LYS A 112 2.97 20.91 0.22
C LYS A 112 2.31 22.29 0.28
N VAL A 113 2.62 23.16 -0.68
CA VAL A 113 2.05 24.51 -0.81
C VAL A 113 0.55 24.44 -1.11
N GLU A 114 0.15 23.59 -2.05
CA GLU A 114 -1.27 23.36 -2.36
C GLU A 114 -2.03 22.82 -1.16
N VAL A 115 -1.47 21.83 -0.45
CA VAL A 115 -2.11 21.27 0.75
C VAL A 115 -2.33 22.34 1.80
N LYS A 116 -1.29 23.13 2.09
CA LYS A 116 -1.37 24.24 3.05
C LYS A 116 -2.45 25.25 2.66
N GLN A 117 -2.51 25.62 1.38
CA GLN A 117 -3.52 26.54 0.86
C GLN A 117 -4.94 25.96 0.95
N ALA A 118 -5.11 24.66 0.64
CA ALA A 118 -6.39 23.98 0.72
C ALA A 118 -6.92 23.89 2.16
N LEU A 119 -6.04 23.60 3.13
CA LEU A 119 -6.37 23.63 4.56
C LEU A 119 -6.76 25.04 5.02
N HIS A 120 -5.96 26.06 4.66
CA HIS A 120 -6.23 27.44 5.06
C HIS A 120 -7.54 28.00 4.46
N SER A 121 -7.89 27.58 3.25
CA SER A 121 -9.11 28.03 2.56
C SER A 121 -10.36 27.22 2.94
N GLY A 122 -10.21 26.13 3.70
CA GLY A 122 -11.31 25.22 4.03
C GLY A 122 -11.76 24.33 2.87
N LEU A 123 -11.04 24.32 1.74
CA LEU A 123 -11.28 23.39 0.63
C LEU A 123 -10.91 21.95 0.99
N LEU A 124 -10.01 21.78 1.95
CA LEU A 124 -9.65 20.51 2.53
C LEU A 124 -9.97 20.52 4.03
N SER A 125 -10.74 19.53 4.48
CA SER A 125 -11.05 19.33 5.89
C SER A 125 -10.49 17.99 6.37
N LEU A 126 -10.02 17.96 7.62
CA LEU A 126 -9.47 16.77 8.26
C LEU A 126 -10.43 16.29 9.35
N GLU A 127 -10.70 14.98 9.37
CA GLU A 127 -11.52 14.38 10.43
C GLU A 127 -10.72 14.10 11.71
N GLY A 128 -11.42 13.92 12.83
CA GLY A 128 -10.88 13.14 13.95
C GLY A 128 -9.75 13.78 14.77
N GLY A 129 -9.68 15.10 14.87
CA GLY A 129 -8.69 15.78 15.71
C GLY A 129 -7.25 15.73 15.18
N VAL A 130 -7.11 15.40 13.88
CA VAL A 130 -5.82 15.33 13.20
C VAL A 130 -5.13 16.69 13.17
N ARG A 131 -3.82 16.68 13.38
CA ARG A 131 -2.94 17.86 13.33
C ARG A 131 -1.89 17.68 12.24
N VAL A 132 -1.75 18.69 11.38
CA VAL A 132 -0.78 18.69 10.29
C VAL A 132 0.26 19.76 10.51
N TYR A 133 1.53 19.38 10.42
CA TYR A 133 2.66 20.29 10.61
C TYR A 133 3.55 20.36 9.38
N ASN A 134 4.38 21.40 9.32
CA ASN A 134 5.40 21.52 8.29
C ASN A 134 6.49 20.46 8.52
N ASP A 135 7.27 20.13 7.49
CA ASP A 135 8.36 19.13 7.58
C ASP A 135 9.48 19.48 8.58
N SER A 136 9.41 20.65 9.22
CA SER A 136 10.39 21.15 10.19
C SER A 136 10.22 20.57 11.60
N MET A 137 9.33 19.60 11.79
CA MET A 137 9.35 18.79 13.00
C MET A 137 10.61 17.91 12.97
N VAL A 138 11.69 18.42 13.56
CA VAL A 138 12.81 17.57 13.95
C VAL A 138 12.32 16.76 15.14
N PHE A 139 11.78 15.58 14.86
CA PHE A 139 11.37 14.67 15.92
C PHE A 139 12.62 14.23 16.69
N PRO A 140 12.59 14.22 18.03
CA PRO A 140 13.73 13.76 18.80
C PRO A 140 14.09 12.35 18.33
N ALA A 141 15.36 12.15 17.99
CA ALA A 141 15.87 10.86 17.54
C ALA A 141 15.41 9.75 18.50
N GLY A 142 14.58 8.82 18.01
CA GLY A 142 14.01 7.72 18.80
C GLY A 142 12.52 7.78 19.09
N ALA A 143 11.81 8.88 18.79
CA ALA A 143 10.35 8.86 18.67
C ALA A 143 10.00 8.29 17.29
N GLY A 144 9.48 7.07 17.23
CA GLY A 144 9.09 6.44 15.97
C GLY A 144 7.89 7.15 15.34
N VAL A 145 7.90 7.29 14.01
CA VAL A 145 6.81 7.86 13.19
C VAL A 145 5.44 7.22 13.53
N ASP A 146 5.44 5.94 13.92
CA ASP A 146 4.26 5.19 14.33
C ASP A 146 3.55 5.75 15.58
N ILE A 147 4.31 6.32 16.52
CA ILE A 147 3.75 6.90 17.76
C ILE A 147 2.93 8.15 17.43
N GLU A 148 3.34 8.89 16.41
CA GLU A 148 2.73 10.17 16.05
C GLU A 148 1.47 9.99 15.21
N HIS A 149 1.49 9.02 14.30
CA HIS A 149 0.27 8.59 13.60
C HIS A 149 -0.80 8.10 14.59
N ALA A 150 -0.40 7.41 15.67
CA ALA A 150 -1.32 7.03 16.74
C ALA A 150 -1.97 8.26 17.41
N ASP A 151 -1.21 9.34 17.57
CA ASP A 151 -1.69 10.64 18.10
C ASP A 151 -2.37 11.54 17.04
N GLY A 152 -2.51 11.06 15.80
CA GLY A 152 -3.12 11.80 14.69
C GLY A 152 -2.29 12.99 14.23
N ILE A 153 -0.97 12.91 14.33
CA ILE A 153 -0.03 13.93 13.87
C ILE A 153 0.57 13.50 12.53
N TYR A 154 0.54 14.39 11.54
CA TYR A 154 1.06 14.15 10.19
C TYR A 154 1.80 15.39 9.65
N THR A 155 2.60 15.20 8.62
CA THR A 155 3.29 16.26 7.89
C THR A 155 2.50 16.72 6.66
N LEU A 156 2.79 17.93 6.18
CA LEU A 156 2.29 18.41 4.88
C LEU A 156 2.74 17.50 3.73
N GLY A 157 3.93 16.91 3.84
CA GLY A 157 4.46 15.96 2.85
C GLY A 157 3.62 14.69 2.75
N GLU A 158 3.31 14.04 3.87
CA GLU A 158 2.47 12.83 3.90
C GLU A 158 1.08 13.12 3.34
N LEU A 159 0.49 14.25 3.71
CA LEU A 159 -0.81 14.65 3.21
C LEU A 159 -0.80 14.92 1.70
N ALA A 160 0.25 15.56 1.21
CA ALA A 160 0.47 15.79 -0.21
C ALA A 160 0.63 14.48 -0.99
N CYS A 161 1.35 13.50 -0.42
CA CYS A 161 1.47 12.17 -0.98
C CYS A 161 0.10 11.48 -1.09
N THR A 162 -0.68 11.44 0.00
CA THR A 162 -2.01 10.84 0.04
C THR A 162 -2.97 11.45 -0.97
N ILE A 163 -2.99 12.78 -1.10
CA ILE A 163 -3.84 13.46 -2.09
C ILE A 163 -3.40 13.12 -3.51
N SER A 164 -2.10 12.94 -3.75
CA SER A 164 -1.57 12.54 -5.06
C SER A 164 -2.03 11.13 -5.45
N HIS A 165 -1.98 10.18 -4.52
CA HIS A 165 -2.53 8.83 -4.75
C HIS A 165 -4.05 8.86 -4.95
N LEU A 166 -4.79 9.65 -4.18
CA LEU A 166 -6.23 9.82 -4.37
C LEU A 166 -6.56 10.40 -5.75
N ARG A 167 -5.78 11.37 -6.25
CA ARG A 167 -5.92 11.90 -7.61
C ARG A 167 -5.69 10.81 -8.66
N ALA A 168 -4.67 9.98 -8.50
CA ALA A 168 -4.38 8.88 -9.41
C ALA A 168 -5.49 7.83 -9.41
N ILE A 169 -5.95 7.41 -8.22
CA ILE A 169 -7.08 6.48 -8.04
C ILE A 169 -8.35 7.06 -8.67
N LYS A 170 -8.64 8.34 -8.44
CA LYS A 170 -9.81 9.00 -9.02
C LYS A 170 -9.73 9.03 -10.54
N GLN A 171 -8.59 9.41 -11.11
CA GLN A 171 -8.41 9.44 -12.56
C GLN A 171 -8.62 8.05 -13.17
N ALA A 172 -8.02 7.01 -12.58
CA ALA A 172 -8.21 5.63 -13.00
C ALA A 172 -9.67 5.18 -12.94
N PHE A 173 -10.38 5.57 -11.88
CA PHE A 173 -11.80 5.24 -11.73
C PHE A 173 -12.68 5.94 -12.78
N ASP A 174 -12.44 7.23 -13.01
CA ASP A 174 -13.14 8.08 -13.99
C ASP A 174 -12.89 7.61 -15.42
N ASP A 175 -11.67 7.15 -15.73
CA ASP A 175 -11.30 6.54 -17.02
C ASP A 175 -11.98 5.18 -17.26
N GLY A 176 -12.70 4.65 -16.28
CA GLY A 176 -13.42 3.39 -16.38
C GLY A 176 -12.54 2.15 -16.18
N ALA A 177 -11.33 2.31 -15.64
CA ALA A 177 -10.44 1.17 -15.42
C ALA A 177 -11.08 0.13 -14.49
N MET A 178 -10.93 -1.15 -14.85
CA MET A 178 -11.32 -2.28 -14.00
C MET A 178 -10.24 -2.63 -12.99
N THR A 179 -8.99 -2.44 -13.39
CA THR A 179 -7.77 -2.55 -12.59
C THR A 179 -6.80 -1.49 -13.07
N ALA A 180 -6.05 -0.87 -12.16
CA ALA A 180 -5.06 0.14 -12.50
C ALA A 180 -3.74 -0.14 -11.76
N LEU A 181 -2.61 0.13 -12.42
CA LEU A 181 -1.30 0.15 -11.79
C LEU A 181 -0.97 1.60 -11.43
N ILE A 182 -0.81 1.88 -10.14
CA ILE A 182 -0.42 3.19 -9.63
C ILE A 182 1.04 3.12 -9.20
N THR A 183 1.85 4.08 -9.63
CA THR A 183 3.26 4.17 -9.22
C THR A 183 3.67 5.60 -8.87
N GLU A 184 4.74 5.74 -8.09
CA GLU A 184 5.50 6.99 -7.98
C GLU A 184 6.51 7.10 -9.16
N ASP A 185 7.25 8.20 -9.24
CA ASP A 185 8.14 8.53 -10.38
C ASP A 185 9.60 8.13 -10.20
N ASP A 186 9.97 7.70 -9.01
CA ASP A 186 11.28 7.16 -8.66
C ASP A 186 11.32 5.63 -8.67
N ILE A 187 10.28 4.99 -9.22
CA ILE A 187 10.27 3.56 -9.45
C ILE A 187 11.24 3.13 -10.57
N SER A 188 11.90 2.00 -10.36
CA SER A 188 12.72 1.29 -11.34
C SER A 188 12.01 0.05 -11.88
N PHE A 189 11.81 -0.01 -13.19
CA PHE A 189 11.27 -1.18 -13.91
C PHE A 189 12.35 -2.22 -14.25
N ARG A 190 13.62 -2.00 -13.85
CA ARG A 190 14.76 -2.87 -14.23
C ARG A 190 14.51 -4.36 -13.92
N TYR A 191 14.01 -4.67 -12.72
CA TYR A 191 13.76 -6.05 -12.28
C TYR A 191 12.57 -6.67 -13.01
N TYR A 192 11.54 -5.87 -13.30
CA TYR A 192 10.40 -6.31 -14.10
C TYR A 192 10.84 -6.82 -15.49
N TYR A 193 11.87 -6.21 -16.10
CA TYR A 193 12.36 -6.61 -17.41
C TYR A 193 13.23 -7.85 -17.43
N ASN A 194 14.11 -8.01 -16.44
CA ASN A 194 15.23 -8.94 -16.55
C ASN A 194 15.05 -10.19 -15.69
N ASP A 195 14.31 -10.09 -14.58
CA ASP A 195 14.41 -11.06 -13.50
C ASP A 195 13.05 -11.73 -13.16
N TRP A 196 11.94 -11.18 -13.67
CA TRP A 196 10.61 -11.69 -13.38
C TRP A 196 10.03 -12.59 -14.48
N VAL A 197 9.69 -13.82 -14.08
CA VAL A 197 9.17 -14.86 -14.99
C VAL A 197 7.64 -14.76 -15.17
N ALA A 198 6.94 -14.12 -14.24
CA ALA A 198 5.49 -13.96 -14.25
C ALA A 198 5.07 -12.52 -14.60
N SER A 199 4.03 -12.37 -15.44
CA SER A 199 3.42 -11.07 -15.70
C SER A 199 2.60 -10.59 -14.50
N LEU A 200 2.34 -9.28 -14.44
CA LEU A 200 1.49 -8.70 -13.40
C LEU A 200 0.06 -9.30 -13.40
N GLN A 201 -0.44 -9.71 -14.57
CA GLN A 201 -1.72 -10.42 -14.69
C GLN A 201 -1.67 -11.79 -14.05
N GLN A 202 -0.58 -12.55 -14.25
CA GLN A 202 -0.42 -13.85 -13.63
C GLN A 202 -0.33 -13.72 -12.10
N LEU A 203 0.39 -12.69 -11.63
CA LEU A 203 0.44 -12.34 -10.21
C LEU A 203 -0.94 -11.99 -9.63
N ALA A 204 -1.73 -11.17 -10.35
CA ALA A 204 -3.08 -10.80 -9.93
C ALA A 204 -4.07 -11.97 -9.97
N VAL A 205 -3.89 -12.94 -10.87
CA VAL A 205 -4.67 -14.19 -10.91
C VAL A 205 -4.32 -15.11 -9.75
N ALA A 206 -3.05 -15.11 -9.32
CA ALA A 206 -2.58 -15.88 -8.17
C ALA A 206 -2.87 -15.21 -6.81
N ALA A 207 -3.37 -13.97 -6.82
CA ALA A 207 -3.73 -13.24 -5.60
C ALA A 207 -5.02 -13.79 -4.97
N PRO A 208 -5.21 -13.61 -3.65
CA PRO A 208 -6.43 -14.03 -2.95
C PRO A 208 -7.70 -13.46 -3.60
N ALA A 209 -8.74 -14.28 -3.78
CA ALA A 209 -9.88 -13.95 -4.64
C ALA A 209 -10.67 -12.68 -4.26
N ASP A 210 -10.53 -12.22 -3.01
CA ASP A 210 -11.16 -11.00 -2.49
C ASP A 210 -10.26 -9.76 -2.56
N TRP A 211 -9.07 -9.86 -3.19
CA TRP A 211 -8.13 -8.75 -3.25
C TRP A 211 -8.76 -7.50 -3.85
N GLU A 212 -8.49 -6.36 -3.23
CA GLU A 212 -8.86 -5.05 -3.73
C GLU A 212 -7.64 -4.19 -4.07
N VAL A 213 -6.55 -4.39 -3.33
CA VAL A 213 -5.26 -3.72 -3.54
C VAL A 213 -4.13 -4.75 -3.43
N LEU A 214 -3.16 -4.68 -4.34
CA LEU A 214 -1.95 -5.49 -4.34
C LEU A 214 -0.74 -4.57 -4.26
N GLN A 215 -0.10 -4.49 -3.10
CA GLN A 215 1.14 -3.75 -2.91
C GLN A 215 2.30 -4.54 -3.53
N LEU A 216 3.04 -3.88 -4.43
CA LEU A 216 4.11 -4.51 -5.22
C LEU A 216 5.52 -4.15 -4.73
N HIS A 217 5.59 -3.27 -3.74
CA HIS A 217 6.82 -2.81 -3.10
C HIS A 217 6.52 -2.37 -1.66
N THR A 218 7.38 -2.76 -0.73
CA THR A 218 7.45 -2.19 0.62
C THR A 218 8.85 -1.63 0.84
N ASN A 219 8.92 -0.49 1.52
CA ASN A 219 10.20 0.10 1.89
C ASN A 219 10.82 -0.57 3.12
N ASN A 220 10.13 -1.50 3.78
CA ASN A 220 10.65 -2.23 4.92
C ASN A 220 11.62 -3.35 4.48
N PRO A 221 12.95 -3.21 4.64
CA PRO A 221 13.88 -4.26 4.23
C PRO A 221 13.72 -5.54 5.05
N LEU A 222 13.31 -5.42 6.33
CA LEU A 222 13.13 -6.58 7.20
C LEU A 222 12.02 -7.50 6.71
N PHE A 223 11.00 -6.94 6.05
CA PHE A 223 9.97 -7.74 5.41
C PHE A 223 10.61 -8.74 4.45
N TYR A 224 11.47 -8.29 3.53
CA TYR A 224 12.11 -9.18 2.56
C TYR A 224 13.13 -10.13 3.18
N THR A 225 13.83 -9.75 4.27
CA THR A 225 14.79 -10.64 4.94
C THR A 225 14.15 -11.90 5.55
N GLY A 226 12.85 -11.85 5.85
CA GLY A 226 12.09 -13.00 6.36
C GLY A 226 11.79 -14.08 5.31
N TYR A 227 12.05 -13.79 4.03
CA TYR A 227 11.81 -14.72 2.93
C TYR A 227 13.14 -15.22 2.38
N ALA A 228 13.33 -16.53 2.35
CA ALA A 228 14.51 -17.13 1.74
C ALA A 228 14.36 -17.06 0.21
N ALA A 229 15.44 -16.72 -0.49
CA ALA A 229 15.53 -16.93 -1.92
C ALA A 229 15.36 -18.43 -2.20
N ASN A 230 14.22 -18.86 -2.73
CA ASN A 230 14.08 -20.23 -3.18
C ASN A 230 14.86 -20.36 -4.50
N SER A 231 15.98 -21.08 -4.42
CA SER A 231 17.07 -21.17 -5.40
C SER A 231 16.70 -21.82 -6.74
N SER A 232 15.42 -22.11 -6.97
CA SER A 232 14.94 -22.72 -8.21
C SER A 232 14.11 -21.79 -9.11
N CYS A 233 13.66 -20.63 -8.61
CA CYS A 233 12.85 -19.69 -9.40
C CYS A 233 13.15 -18.20 -9.18
N GLY A 234 14.08 -17.84 -8.28
CA GLY A 234 14.39 -16.42 -8.02
C GLY A 234 13.26 -15.64 -7.35
N VAL A 235 12.20 -16.31 -6.90
CA VAL A 235 11.06 -15.71 -6.22
C VAL A 235 11.21 -15.93 -4.71
N TYR A 236 11.14 -14.84 -3.94
CA TYR A 236 10.95 -14.85 -2.50
C TYR A 236 9.51 -15.25 -2.21
N ALA A 237 9.29 -16.55 -2.02
CA ALA A 237 8.05 -17.06 -1.47
C ALA A 237 8.23 -17.30 0.03
N ASN A 238 7.16 -17.24 0.82
CA ASN A 238 7.26 -17.76 2.20
C ASN A 238 7.62 -19.25 2.17
N ALA A 239 7.97 -19.82 3.33
CA ALA A 239 8.31 -21.24 3.44
C ALA A 239 7.21 -22.19 2.87
N SER A 240 5.97 -21.69 2.70
CA SER A 240 4.83 -22.37 2.09
C SER A 240 4.66 -22.15 0.57
N GLY A 241 5.50 -21.32 -0.07
CA GLY A 241 5.42 -21.06 -1.52
C GLY A 241 4.40 -19.97 -1.92
N GLU A 242 3.84 -19.23 -0.97
CA GLU A 242 2.86 -18.17 -1.25
C GLU A 242 3.57 -16.86 -1.63
N HIS A 243 3.04 -16.20 -2.66
CA HIS A 243 3.54 -14.92 -3.17
C HIS A 243 2.90 -13.70 -2.50
N TRP A 244 1.80 -13.90 -1.79
CA TRP A 244 0.97 -12.84 -1.25
C TRP A 244 0.78 -13.03 0.25
N MET A 245 0.96 -11.96 0.99
CA MET A 245 0.59 -11.92 2.40
C MET A 245 -0.40 -10.79 2.66
N PRO A 246 -1.38 -10.97 3.57
CA PRO A 246 -2.23 -9.87 4.00
C PRO A 246 -1.36 -8.67 4.40
N TRP A 247 -1.75 -7.49 3.95
CA TRP A 247 -1.05 -6.27 4.31
C TRP A 247 -1.15 -6.01 5.82
N ASP A 248 -0.05 -5.54 6.42
CA ASP A 248 -0.05 -4.99 7.77
C ASP A 248 0.79 -3.70 7.83
N VAL A 249 0.68 -2.98 8.95
CA VAL A 249 1.31 -1.66 9.14
C VAL A 249 2.84 -1.67 9.02
N SER A 250 3.49 -2.83 9.12
CA SER A 250 4.93 -2.97 8.90
C SER A 250 5.31 -3.02 7.42
N HIS A 251 4.35 -3.15 6.50
CA HIS A 251 4.57 -3.15 5.04
C HIS A 251 4.38 -1.72 4.48
N TRP A 252 5.13 -0.75 5.00
CA TRP A 252 4.98 0.66 4.67
C TRP A 252 5.57 1.03 3.30
N GLY A 253 5.01 2.07 2.68
CA GLY A 253 5.39 2.58 1.35
C GLY A 253 4.35 2.38 0.23
N THR A 254 4.30 3.34 -0.69
CA THR A 254 3.30 3.43 -1.78
C THR A 254 3.88 3.49 -3.19
N LEU A 255 5.17 3.15 -3.33
CA LEU A 255 5.91 3.22 -4.60
C LEU A 255 5.17 2.58 -5.78
N ALA A 256 4.56 1.40 -5.56
CA ALA A 256 3.79 0.70 -6.59
C ALA A 256 2.71 -0.22 -6.03
N TYR A 257 1.51 -0.14 -6.61
CA TYR A 257 0.42 -1.08 -6.31
C TYR A 257 -0.55 -1.23 -7.48
N VAL A 258 -1.20 -2.39 -7.55
CA VAL A 258 -2.40 -2.59 -8.38
C VAL A 258 -3.63 -2.38 -7.52
N ILE A 259 -4.62 -1.67 -8.07
CA ILE A 259 -5.91 -1.47 -7.42
C ILE A 259 -7.05 -1.88 -8.34
N SER A 260 -8.00 -2.64 -7.79
CA SER A 260 -9.22 -3.06 -8.48
C SER A 260 -10.28 -1.96 -8.44
N ARG A 261 -11.27 -2.03 -9.33
CA ARG A 261 -12.40 -1.09 -9.35
C ARG A 261 -13.21 -1.06 -8.04
N PRO A 262 -13.52 -2.19 -7.38
CA PRO A 262 -14.08 -2.18 -6.02
C PRO A 262 -13.20 -1.42 -5.02
N GLY A 263 -11.88 -1.67 -5.03
CA GLY A 263 -10.92 -0.97 -4.18
C GLY A 263 -10.91 0.54 -4.42
N MET A 264 -10.83 0.96 -5.69
CA MET A 264 -10.88 2.39 -6.06
C MET A 264 -12.15 3.06 -5.53
N ARG A 265 -13.32 2.46 -5.78
CA ARG A 265 -14.60 2.98 -5.28
C ARG A 265 -14.59 3.12 -3.76
N ARG A 266 -14.15 2.09 -3.05
CA ARG A 266 -14.14 2.06 -1.58
C ARG A 266 -13.29 3.19 -0.99
N LEU A 267 -12.11 3.46 -1.56
CA LEU A 267 -11.25 4.55 -1.11
C LEU A 267 -11.84 5.93 -1.44
N LEU A 268 -12.44 6.10 -2.62
CA LEU A 268 -13.07 7.36 -3.02
C LEU A 268 -14.31 7.70 -2.18
N ASP A 269 -15.15 6.70 -1.90
CA ASP A 269 -16.35 6.87 -1.07
C ASP A 269 -16.01 7.36 0.35
N ARG A 270 -14.84 6.97 0.88
CA ARG A 270 -14.35 7.41 2.20
C ARG A 270 -13.86 8.84 2.25
N THR A 271 -13.52 9.44 1.12
CA THR A 271 -12.92 10.78 1.09
C THR A 271 -13.87 11.88 0.62
N ALA A 272 -15.14 11.53 0.38
CA ALA A 272 -16.12 12.40 -0.25
C ALA A 272 -15.52 13.13 -1.48
N ASN A 273 -14.78 12.40 -2.33
CA ASN A 273 -13.96 12.94 -3.44
C ASN A 273 -12.81 13.87 -2.99
N ALA A 274 -12.03 13.47 -1.99
CA ALA A 274 -10.88 14.20 -1.44
C ALA A 274 -11.18 15.54 -0.74
N SER A 275 -12.44 15.87 -0.43
CA SER A 275 -12.79 17.07 0.34
C SER A 275 -12.69 16.85 1.86
N ILE A 276 -12.87 15.61 2.30
CA ILE A 276 -12.77 15.21 3.70
C ILE A 276 -11.80 14.05 3.77
N LEU A 277 -10.68 14.21 4.48
CA LEU A 277 -9.73 13.11 4.66
C LEU A 277 -9.93 12.46 6.03
N PRO A 278 -9.95 11.12 6.08
CA PRO A 278 -10.12 10.39 7.33
C PRO A 278 -8.88 10.54 8.20
N ARG A 279 -8.96 10.02 9.43
CA ARG A 279 -7.85 10.11 10.40
C ARG A 279 -6.52 9.55 9.89
N MET A 280 -6.54 8.56 9.00
CA MET A 280 -5.35 7.93 8.43
C MET A 280 -4.90 8.70 7.19
N LEU A 281 -3.86 9.53 7.35
CA LEU A 281 -3.39 10.46 6.31
C LEU A 281 -2.07 10.07 5.65
N SER A 282 -1.38 9.02 6.10
CA SER A 282 -0.25 8.47 5.34
C SER A 282 -0.77 7.67 4.15
N ALA A 283 -0.09 7.76 3.01
CA ALA A 283 -0.58 7.19 1.75
C ALA A 283 -0.72 5.67 1.83
N ASP A 284 0.24 4.98 2.44
CA ASP A 284 0.21 3.53 2.63
C ASP A 284 -0.93 3.10 3.53
N GLN A 285 -1.01 3.67 4.74
CA GLN A 285 -2.08 3.40 5.68
C GLN A 285 -3.45 3.66 5.06
N PHE A 286 -3.61 4.77 4.34
CA PHE A 286 -4.87 5.10 3.67
C PHE A 286 -5.22 4.09 2.57
N VAL A 287 -4.28 3.79 1.67
CA VAL A 287 -4.53 2.92 0.51
C VAL A 287 -4.79 1.47 0.94
N TYR A 288 -4.03 0.95 1.91
CA TYR A 288 -4.02 -0.49 2.20
C TYR A 288 -4.93 -0.89 3.37
N THR A 289 -5.32 0.02 4.26
CA THR A 289 -6.14 -0.36 5.44
C THR A 289 -7.60 -0.62 5.10
N TYR A 290 -8.15 0.10 4.11
CA TYR A 290 -9.60 0.15 3.95
C TYR A 290 -10.18 -0.92 3.03
N GLY A 291 -9.35 -1.63 2.26
CA GLY A 291 -9.75 -2.75 1.41
C GLY A 291 -9.01 -4.04 1.77
N SER A 292 -9.35 -5.14 1.11
CA SER A 292 -8.57 -6.38 1.19
C SER A 292 -7.24 -6.19 0.47
N ALA A 293 -6.21 -5.78 1.21
CA ALA A 293 -4.88 -5.49 0.68
C ALA A 293 -3.90 -6.64 0.94
N TYR A 294 -3.07 -6.93 -0.05
CA TYR A 294 -2.02 -7.95 0.03
C TYR A 294 -0.69 -7.40 -0.47
N THR A 295 0.40 -7.78 0.20
CA THR A 295 1.77 -7.40 -0.14
C THR A 295 2.47 -8.56 -0.84
N LEU A 296 3.13 -8.26 -1.95
CA LEU A 296 3.95 -9.21 -2.69
C LEU A 296 5.23 -9.52 -1.89
N THR A 297 5.48 -10.80 -1.63
CA THR A 297 6.61 -11.26 -0.80
C THR A 297 7.98 -11.14 -1.50
N THR A 298 7.98 -10.85 -2.80
CA THR A 298 9.14 -10.54 -3.64
C THR A 298 8.99 -9.15 -4.22
N PRO A 299 9.97 -8.24 -4.12
CA PRO A 299 9.84 -6.95 -4.79
C PRO A 299 9.77 -7.15 -6.31
N LEU A 300 8.73 -6.62 -6.94
CA LEU A 300 8.63 -6.52 -8.39
C LEU A 300 9.35 -5.27 -8.91
N PHE A 301 9.39 -4.24 -8.06
CA PHE A 301 9.96 -2.93 -8.33
C PHE A 301 10.82 -2.48 -7.15
N VAL A 302 11.78 -1.61 -7.42
CA VAL A 302 12.60 -0.92 -6.41
C VAL A 302 12.62 0.58 -6.69
N ASN A 303 13.09 1.38 -5.73
CA ASN A 303 13.44 2.80 -5.91
C ASN A 303 14.90 2.88 -6.39
#